data_AF-W6XW48-F1
#
_entry.id   AF-W6XW48-F1
#
_cell.length_a   1.000
_cell.length_b   1.000
_cell.length_c   1.000
_cell.angle_alpha   90.00
_cell.angle_beta   90.00
_cell.angle_gamma   90.00
#
_symmetry.space_group_name_H-M   'P 1'
#
loop_
_entity.id
_entity.type
_entity.pdbx_description
1 polymer ?
#
loop_
_entity_poly.entity_id
_entity_poly.type
_entity_poly.pdbx_seq_one_letter_code
_entity_poly.pdbx_strand_id
1 'polypeptide(L)'
;PRTKEEVALLIQTASRGHLLPKHESAWYSFGFVCTTTEEDERRLAGLYAVFIQETDSPDSFRELQHTLETCNLATLFDTKGYGNFRELSPHLETFLTTPAEQRPTVWRLKQFIHDTNNANPPASLRRDYGFKYCRQRDEVTRLKAIYSKMFEKMGVMEVHGACVPGRLYETAKREGVSIQAKDARLMKNDYPSPFVGFENTAGLENYRKPLFKKQLK
;
A
#
# COMPACT_ATOMS: atom_id res chain seq x y z
N PRO A 1 16.58 -11.52 -5.50
CA PRO A 1 15.11 -11.72 -5.35
C PRO A 1 14.53 -10.57 -4.53
N ARG A 2 13.41 -9.99 -4.97
CA ARG A 2 12.80 -8.81 -4.34
C ARG A 2 12.59 -8.96 -2.82
N THR A 3 12.08 -10.11 -2.37
CA THR A 3 11.89 -10.39 -0.94
C THR A 3 13.18 -10.27 -0.12
N LYS A 4 14.32 -10.70 -0.68
CA LYS A 4 15.62 -10.59 0.02
C LYS A 4 16.04 -9.14 0.25
N GLU A 5 15.77 -8.27 -0.73
CA GLU A 5 16.03 -6.84 -0.62
C GLU A 5 15.11 -6.20 0.43
N GLU A 6 13.83 -6.57 0.44
CA GLU A 6 12.84 -6.09 1.41
C GLU A 6 13.22 -6.48 2.85
N VAL A 7 13.62 -7.75 3.07
CA VAL A 7 14.08 -8.25 4.38
C VAL A 7 15.38 -7.57 4.80
N ALA A 8 16.36 -7.46 3.90
CA ALA A 8 17.62 -6.78 4.20
C ALA A 8 17.40 -5.32 4.62
N LEU A 9 16.50 -4.61 3.92
CA LEU A 9 16.16 -3.23 4.23
C LEU A 9 15.44 -3.12 5.59
N LEU A 10 14.48 -4.02 5.88
CA LEU A 10 13.83 -4.06 7.19
C LEU A 10 14.87 -4.25 8.30
N ILE A 11 15.74 -5.25 8.18
CA ILE A 11 16.76 -5.54 9.20
C ILE A 11 17.69 -4.35 9.39
N GLN A 12 18.23 -3.80 8.29
CA GLN A 12 19.12 -2.64 8.36
C GLN A 12 18.46 -1.44 9.07
N THR A 13 17.18 -1.21 8.79
CA THR A 13 16.45 -0.03 9.28
C THR A 13 16.00 -0.21 10.73
N ALA A 14 15.39 -1.36 11.05
CA ALA A 14 14.90 -1.69 12.38
C ALA A 14 16.05 -1.81 13.40
N SER A 15 17.18 -2.41 13.04
CA SER A 15 18.36 -2.51 13.92
C SER A 15 18.99 -1.16 14.25
N ARG A 16 18.68 -0.11 13.48
CA ARG A 16 19.13 1.27 13.73
C ARG A 16 18.06 2.11 14.43
N GLY A 17 16.91 1.54 14.79
CA GLY A 17 15.79 2.26 15.39
C GLY A 17 15.12 3.27 14.46
N HIS A 18 15.29 3.10 13.14
CA HIS A 18 14.69 3.97 12.13
C HIS A 18 13.36 3.39 11.61
N LEU A 19 12.52 4.25 11.01
CA LEU A 19 11.34 3.82 10.27
C LEU A 19 11.68 3.52 8.81
N LEU A 20 10.97 2.56 8.22
CA LEU A 20 11.08 2.28 6.79
C LEU A 20 10.56 3.47 5.98
N PRO A 21 11.29 3.92 4.93
CA PRO A 21 10.77 4.97 4.06
C PRO A 21 9.48 4.51 3.37
N LYS A 22 8.42 5.33 3.39
CA LYS A 22 7.09 4.95 2.90
C LYS A 22 7.03 4.55 1.43
N HIS A 23 7.94 5.08 0.61
CA HIS A 23 8.05 4.75 -0.81
C HIS A 23 8.69 3.36 -1.06
N GLU A 24 9.35 2.77 -0.07
CA GLU A 24 10.02 1.48 -0.20
C GLU A 24 9.03 0.34 -0.18
N SER A 25 9.27 -0.69 -1.00
CA SER A 25 8.36 -1.83 -1.08
C SER A 25 8.27 -2.62 0.22
N ALA A 26 9.35 -2.63 1.02
CA ALA A 26 9.39 -3.22 2.36
C ALA A 26 8.33 -2.63 3.29
N TRP A 27 8.09 -1.31 3.24
CA TRP A 27 7.08 -0.63 4.07
C TRP A 27 5.68 -1.20 3.82
N TYR A 28 5.37 -1.52 2.57
CA TYR A 28 4.13 -2.23 2.27
C TYR A 28 4.19 -3.70 2.67
N SER A 29 5.25 -4.42 2.27
CA SER A 29 5.32 -5.89 2.41
C SER A 29 5.17 -6.33 3.87
N PHE A 30 5.75 -5.57 4.79
CA PHE A 30 5.71 -5.80 6.25
C PHE A 30 4.52 -5.12 6.95
N GLY A 31 3.53 -4.62 6.20
CA GLY A 31 2.26 -4.16 6.78
C GLY A 31 2.27 -2.77 7.42
N PHE A 32 3.38 -2.03 7.39
CA PHE A 32 3.43 -0.65 7.89
C PHE A 32 2.40 0.25 7.19
N VAL A 33 2.06 -0.05 5.94
CA VAL A 33 0.99 0.64 5.20
C VAL A 33 -0.39 0.60 5.88
N CYS A 34 -0.65 -0.39 6.73
CA CYS A 34 -1.90 -0.51 7.48
C CYS A 34 -1.98 0.39 8.71
N THR A 35 -0.84 0.93 9.18
CA THR A 35 -0.79 1.85 10.34
C THR A 35 -1.30 3.23 9.96
N THR A 36 -1.95 3.93 10.89
CA THR A 36 -2.53 5.26 10.64
C THR A 36 -1.63 6.37 11.17
N THR A 37 -1.01 6.15 12.33
CA THR A 37 -0.15 7.13 12.99
C THR A 37 1.32 6.70 12.92
N GLU A 38 2.21 7.69 13.04
CA GLU A 38 3.65 7.42 13.15
C GLU A 38 3.99 6.68 14.46
N GLU A 39 3.17 6.82 15.50
CA GLU A 39 3.31 6.07 16.74
C GLU A 39 3.07 4.58 16.53
N ASP A 40 1.97 4.20 15.86
CA ASP A 40 1.70 2.80 15.50
C ASP A 40 2.78 2.24 14.58
N GLU A 41 3.27 3.06 13.65
CA GLU A 41 4.38 2.71 12.76
C GLU A 41 5.67 2.40 13.55
N ARG A 42 5.99 3.22 14.56
CA ARG A 42 7.12 2.98 15.47
C ARG A 42 6.92 1.73 16.33
N ARG A 43 5.71 1.51 16.84
CA ARG A 43 5.40 0.31 17.63
C ARG A 43 5.60 -0.95 16.78
N LEU A 44 5.12 -0.95 15.53
CA LEU A 44 5.35 -2.07 14.60
C LEU A 44 6.85 -2.26 14.30
N ALA A 45 7.59 -1.18 14.07
CA ALA A 45 9.04 -1.25 13.87
C ALA A 45 9.75 -1.84 15.10
N GLY A 46 9.29 -1.50 16.30
CA GLY A 46 9.77 -2.05 17.56
C GLY A 46 9.58 -3.56 17.65
N LEU A 47 8.41 -4.09 17.27
CA LEU A 47 8.17 -5.54 17.24
C LEU A 47 9.14 -6.27 16.31
N TYR A 48 9.38 -5.73 15.11
CA TYR A 48 10.39 -6.29 14.21
C TYR A 48 11.81 -6.18 14.78
N ALA A 49 12.17 -5.05 15.40
CA ALA A 49 13.49 -4.86 16.01
C ALA A 49 13.75 -5.85 17.15
N VAL A 50 12.78 -6.06 18.03
CA VAL A 50 12.88 -7.04 19.13
C VAL A 50 13.03 -8.45 18.55
N PHE A 51 12.22 -8.83 17.55
CA PHE A 51 12.38 -10.12 16.86
C PHE A 51 13.80 -10.32 16.30
N ILE A 52 14.36 -9.29 15.65
CA ILE A 52 15.71 -9.33 15.07
C ILE A 52 16.79 -9.44 16.15
N GLN A 53 16.56 -8.87 17.34
CA GLN A 53 17.51 -8.94 18.47
C GLN A 53 17.45 -10.28 19.19
N GLU A 54 16.27 -10.88 19.32
CA GLU A 54 16.08 -12.18 19.97
C GLU A 54 16.54 -13.37 19.10
N THR A 55 16.72 -13.15 17.80
CA THR A 55 17.05 -14.20 16.84
C THR A 55 18.42 -13.92 16.21
N ASP A 56 19.28 -14.94 16.11
CA ASP A 56 20.59 -14.79 15.45
C ASP A 56 20.44 -14.23 14.02
N SER A 57 21.34 -13.35 13.60
CA SER A 57 21.19 -12.57 12.35
C SER A 57 20.93 -13.41 11.08
N PRO A 58 21.60 -14.56 10.86
CA PRO A 58 21.30 -15.41 9.69
C PRO A 58 19.91 -16.06 9.76
N ASP A 59 19.43 -16.38 10.97
CA ASP A 59 18.17 -17.06 11.17
C ASP A 59 17.00 -16.09 11.13
N SER A 60 17.15 -14.88 11.69
CA SER A 60 16.15 -13.82 11.60
C SER A 60 15.87 -13.43 10.15
N PHE A 61 16.91 -13.38 9.31
CA PHE A 61 16.78 -13.15 7.87
C PHE A 61 15.95 -14.25 7.19
N ARG A 62 16.27 -15.53 7.44
CA ARG A 62 15.59 -16.67 6.81
C ARG A 62 14.14 -16.76 7.26
N GLU A 63 13.87 -16.57 8.54
CA GLU A 63 12.55 -16.63 9.13
C GLU A 63 11.65 -15.50 8.61
N LEU A 64 12.15 -14.26 8.55
CA LEU A 64 11.42 -13.13 7.94
C LEU A 64 11.18 -13.34 6.45
N GLN A 65 12.17 -13.82 5.71
CA GLN A 65 12.01 -14.09 4.28
C GLN A 65 10.94 -15.16 4.05
N HIS A 66 11.01 -16.27 4.78
CA HIS A 66 10.07 -17.37 4.65
C HIS A 66 8.64 -16.97 5.03
N THR A 67 8.47 -16.29 6.16
CA THR A 67 7.15 -15.85 6.64
C THR A 67 6.54 -14.78 5.73
N LEU A 68 7.35 -13.90 5.14
CA LEU A 68 6.87 -12.94 4.15
C LEU A 68 6.43 -13.63 2.85
N GLU A 69 7.21 -14.59 2.34
CA GLU A 69 6.89 -15.35 1.13
C GLU A 69 5.62 -16.22 1.29
N THR A 70 5.39 -16.73 2.50
CA THR A 70 4.25 -17.61 2.81
C THR A 70 3.05 -16.88 3.42
N CYS A 71 3.10 -15.54 3.55
CA CYS A 71 2.05 -14.73 4.18
C CYS A 71 1.71 -15.17 5.63
N ASN A 72 2.73 -15.52 6.41
CA ASN A 72 2.60 -16.03 7.78
C ASN A 72 3.22 -15.08 8.83
N LEU A 73 3.38 -13.79 8.51
CA LEU A 73 3.94 -12.80 9.43
C LEU A 73 3.09 -12.60 10.70
N ALA A 74 1.77 -12.76 10.62
CA ALA A 74 0.91 -12.73 11.81
C ALA A 74 1.21 -13.91 12.76
N THR A 75 1.35 -15.12 12.21
CA THR A 75 1.73 -16.32 12.96
C THR A 75 3.10 -16.18 13.62
N LEU A 76 4.05 -15.51 12.93
CA LEU A 76 5.36 -15.19 13.50
C LEU A 76 5.22 -14.33 14.76
N PHE A 77 4.43 -13.26 14.69
CA PHE A 77 4.17 -12.42 15.87
C PHE A 77 3.53 -13.20 17.01
N ASP A 78 2.54 -14.04 16.72
CA ASP A 78 1.88 -14.86 17.75
C ASP A 78 2.86 -15.84 18.41
N THR A 79 3.72 -16.50 17.63
CA THR A 79 4.71 -17.45 18.14
C THR A 79 5.75 -16.79 19.04
N LYS A 80 6.04 -15.50 18.80
CA LYS A 80 6.96 -14.69 19.63
C LYS A 80 6.25 -13.98 20.79
N GLY A 81 4.93 -14.16 20.96
CA GLY A 81 4.15 -13.53 22.03
C GLY A 81 3.80 -12.07 21.77
N TYR A 82 3.90 -11.58 20.53
CA TYR A 82 3.64 -10.19 20.13
C TYR A 82 2.21 -9.98 19.63
N GLY A 83 1.23 -10.74 20.14
CA GLY A 83 -0.16 -10.71 19.66
C GLY A 83 -0.84 -9.33 19.72
N ASN A 84 -0.31 -8.41 20.53
CA ASN A 84 -0.73 -7.01 20.62
C ASN A 84 -0.49 -6.21 19.33
N PHE A 85 0.22 -6.75 18.33
CA PHE A 85 0.34 -6.10 17.02
C PHE A 85 -1.02 -5.78 16.38
N ARG A 86 -2.08 -6.55 16.73
CA ARG A 86 -3.46 -6.34 16.26
C ARG A 86 -4.07 -5.01 16.73
N GLU A 87 -3.56 -4.44 17.81
CA GLU A 87 -4.01 -3.14 18.32
C GLU A 87 -3.49 -1.97 17.46
N LEU A 88 -2.41 -2.19 16.68
CA LEU A 88 -1.77 -1.15 15.87
C LEU A 88 -2.63 -0.73 14.66
N SER A 89 -3.46 -1.65 14.17
CA SER A 89 -4.44 -1.39 13.12
C SER A 89 -5.40 -2.56 12.98
N PRO A 90 -6.71 -2.32 12.85
CA PRO A 90 -7.71 -3.38 12.67
C PRO A 90 -7.55 -4.17 11.37
N HIS A 91 -6.71 -3.71 10.44
CA HIS A 91 -6.49 -4.34 9.15
C HIS A 91 -5.14 -5.06 9.05
N LEU A 92 -4.26 -4.92 10.03
CA LEU A 92 -2.88 -5.40 9.94
C LEU A 92 -2.81 -6.93 9.85
N GLU A 93 -3.51 -7.65 10.72
CA GLU A 93 -3.54 -9.11 10.68
C GLU A 93 -4.06 -9.65 9.35
N THR A 94 -5.21 -9.14 8.89
CA THR A 94 -5.78 -9.54 7.60
C THR A 94 -4.78 -9.25 6.48
N PHE A 95 -4.12 -8.10 6.49
CA PHE A 95 -3.13 -7.76 5.47
C PHE A 95 -1.93 -8.73 5.45
N LEU A 96 -1.40 -9.08 6.63
CA LEU A 96 -0.23 -9.95 6.78
C LEU A 96 -0.53 -11.40 6.41
N THR A 97 -1.78 -11.84 6.54
CA THR A 97 -2.24 -13.21 6.20
C THR A 97 -2.80 -13.34 4.79
N THR A 98 -3.15 -12.23 4.14
CA THR A 98 -3.72 -12.25 2.78
C THR A 98 -2.63 -12.41 1.72
N PRO A 99 -2.74 -13.36 0.78
CA PRO A 99 -1.84 -13.48 -0.36
C PRO A 99 -1.76 -12.19 -1.17
N ALA A 100 -0.57 -11.84 -1.68
CA ALA A 100 -0.32 -10.56 -2.34
C ALA A 100 -1.36 -10.21 -3.42
N GLU A 101 -1.76 -11.16 -4.26
CA GLU A 101 -2.72 -10.96 -5.37
C GLU A 101 -4.16 -10.68 -4.91
N GLN A 102 -4.49 -11.06 -3.68
CA GLN A 102 -5.81 -10.86 -3.07
C GLN A 102 -5.85 -9.59 -2.20
N ARG A 103 -4.71 -8.90 -2.01
CA ARG A 103 -4.68 -7.69 -1.20
C ARG A 103 -5.40 -6.54 -1.92
N PRO A 104 -6.18 -5.73 -1.18
CA PRO A 104 -6.77 -4.51 -1.71
C PRO A 104 -5.71 -3.55 -2.28
N THR A 105 -5.89 -3.08 -3.52
CA THR A 105 -4.98 -2.12 -4.17
C THR A 105 -5.00 -0.74 -3.53
N VAL A 106 -5.95 -0.49 -2.61
CA VAL A 106 -6.03 0.77 -1.87
C VAL A 106 -4.82 0.97 -0.95
N TRP A 107 -4.20 -0.12 -0.49
CA TRP A 107 -2.96 -0.04 0.27
C TRP A 107 -1.82 0.46 -0.61
N ARG A 108 -1.79 0.07 -1.90
CA ARG A 108 -0.86 0.66 -2.87
C ARG A 108 -1.18 2.10 -3.19
N LEU A 109 -2.45 2.47 -3.22
CA LEU A 109 -2.84 3.86 -3.36
C LEU A 109 -2.30 4.71 -2.21
N LYS A 110 -2.46 4.24 -0.96
CA LYS A 110 -1.91 4.90 0.23
C LYS A 110 -0.40 5.06 0.15
N GLN A 111 0.31 4.00 -0.21
CA GLN A 111 1.76 4.08 -0.41
C GLN A 111 2.14 5.13 -1.48
N PHE A 112 1.46 5.10 -2.63
CA PHE A 112 1.74 6.01 -3.73
C PHE A 112 1.45 7.48 -3.39
N ILE A 113 0.46 7.75 -2.54
CA ILE A 113 0.17 9.10 -2.05
C ILE A 113 1.31 9.62 -1.17
N HIS A 114 1.91 8.78 -0.31
CA HIS A 114 3.06 9.16 0.50
C HIS A 114 4.34 9.40 -0.30
N ASP A 115 4.48 8.76 -1.47
CA ASP A 115 5.59 9.01 -2.40
C ASP A 115 5.33 10.27 -3.24
N THR A 116 5.49 11.46 -2.65
CA THR A 116 5.11 12.75 -3.26
C THR A 116 5.85 13.05 -4.57
N ASN A 117 7.07 12.55 -4.71
CA ASN A 117 7.94 12.85 -5.86
C ASN A 117 7.67 11.93 -7.06
N ASN A 118 7.01 10.79 -6.83
CA ASN A 118 6.74 9.82 -7.86
C ASN A 118 5.44 10.13 -8.61
N ALA A 119 5.57 10.54 -9.87
CA ALA A 119 4.43 10.75 -10.76
C ALA A 119 4.08 9.52 -11.61
N ASN A 120 4.70 8.37 -11.39
CA ASN A 120 4.51 7.14 -12.15
C ASN A 120 3.69 6.12 -11.33
N PRO A 121 2.36 6.11 -11.49
CA PRO A 121 1.49 5.19 -10.76
C PRO A 121 1.73 3.74 -11.17
N PRO A 122 1.72 2.78 -10.21
CA PRO A 122 1.68 1.36 -10.50
C PRO A 122 0.53 0.98 -11.44
N ALA A 123 0.70 -0.12 -12.19
CA ALA A 123 -0.29 -0.60 -13.15
C ALA A 123 -1.67 -0.85 -12.52
N SER A 124 -1.71 -1.41 -11.31
CA SER A 124 -2.96 -1.62 -10.56
C SER A 124 -3.69 -0.31 -10.26
N LEU A 125 -2.96 0.75 -9.88
CA LEU A 125 -3.58 2.05 -9.62
C LEU A 125 -4.12 2.74 -10.87
N ARG A 126 -3.50 2.49 -12.03
CA ARG A 126 -4.00 2.97 -13.32
C ARG A 126 -5.35 2.35 -13.68
N ARG A 127 -5.51 1.06 -13.40
CA ARG A 127 -6.76 0.31 -13.59
C ARG A 127 -7.82 0.75 -12.59
N ASP A 128 -7.46 0.85 -11.31
CA ASP A 128 -8.43 0.89 -10.20
C ASP A 128 -8.83 2.29 -9.75
N TYR A 129 -7.90 3.24 -9.85
CA TYR A 129 -8.04 4.59 -9.29
C TYR A 129 -7.86 5.67 -10.35
N GLY A 130 -8.11 5.33 -11.62
CA GLY A 130 -8.25 6.28 -12.71
C GLY A 130 -6.99 7.03 -13.12
N PHE A 131 -5.82 6.67 -12.59
CA PHE A 131 -4.55 7.25 -13.01
C PHE A 131 -4.25 7.06 -14.50
N LYS A 132 -4.86 6.08 -15.18
CA LYS A 132 -4.77 5.96 -16.65
C LYS A 132 -5.32 7.17 -17.42
N TYR A 133 -6.21 7.96 -16.80
CA TYR A 133 -6.80 9.15 -17.41
C TYR A 133 -5.98 10.42 -17.18
N CYS A 134 -4.90 10.35 -16.39
CA CYS A 134 -3.96 11.44 -16.20
C CYS A 134 -3.09 11.60 -17.45
N ARG A 135 -3.18 12.76 -18.09
CA ARG A 135 -2.42 13.15 -19.27
C ARG A 135 -1.16 13.93 -18.93
N GLN A 136 -1.12 14.53 -17.73
CA GLN A 136 0.01 15.31 -17.23
C GLN A 136 0.31 14.92 -15.78
N ARG A 137 1.55 15.16 -15.33
CA ARG A 137 2.00 14.87 -13.96
C ARG A 137 1.20 15.66 -12.91
N ASP A 138 0.84 16.89 -13.22
CA ASP A 138 0.00 17.71 -12.34
C ASP A 138 -1.36 17.06 -12.08
N GLU A 139 -1.89 16.27 -13.02
CA GLU A 139 -3.13 15.53 -12.80
C GLU A 139 -2.92 14.36 -11.84
N VAL A 140 -1.76 13.71 -11.90
CA VAL A 140 -1.37 12.67 -10.92
C VAL A 140 -1.29 13.28 -9.53
N THR A 141 -0.64 14.44 -9.39
CA THR A 141 -0.55 15.17 -8.11
C THR A 141 -1.92 15.57 -7.59
N ARG A 142 -2.80 16.11 -8.45
CA ARG A 142 -4.18 16.46 -8.05
C ARG A 142 -4.98 15.22 -7.66
N LEU A 143 -4.85 14.11 -8.39
CA LEU A 143 -5.57 12.88 -8.08
C LEU A 143 -5.10 12.25 -6.77
N LYS A 144 -3.79 12.27 -6.48
CA LYS A 144 -3.25 11.92 -5.15
C LYS A 144 -3.88 12.78 -4.05
N ALA A 145 -3.98 14.09 -4.26
CA ALA A 145 -4.58 15.00 -3.28
C ALA A 145 -6.08 14.73 -3.06
N ILE A 146 -6.83 14.36 -4.10
CA ILE A 146 -8.24 13.94 -3.99
C ILE A 146 -8.33 12.68 -3.11
N TYR A 147 -7.52 11.66 -3.37
CA TYR A 147 -7.55 10.42 -2.59
C TYR A 147 -7.06 10.60 -1.16
N SER A 148 -6.06 11.47 -0.92
CA SER A 148 -5.64 11.84 0.44
C SER A 148 -6.83 12.39 1.25
N LYS A 149 -7.58 13.32 0.67
CA LYS A 149 -8.79 13.88 1.30
C LYS A 149 -9.90 12.86 1.49
N MET A 150 -10.02 11.87 0.60
CA MET A 150 -10.95 10.77 0.81
C MET A 150 -10.55 9.93 2.01
N PHE A 151 -9.26 9.55 2.14
CA PHE A 151 -8.79 8.79 3.31
C PHE A 151 -9.02 9.53 4.62
N GLU A 152 -8.82 10.85 4.65
CA GLU A 152 -9.11 11.68 5.82
C GLU A 152 -10.60 11.68 6.21
N LYS A 153 -11.51 11.63 5.22
CA LYS A 153 -12.94 11.78 5.43
C LYS A 153 -13.68 10.48 5.71
N MET A 154 -13.23 9.36 5.15
CA MET A 154 -13.99 8.12 5.18
C MET A 154 -13.18 6.87 5.49
N GLY A 155 -11.85 6.96 5.63
CA GLY A 155 -11.01 5.79 5.85
C GLY A 155 -10.56 5.10 4.55
N VAL A 156 -9.54 4.26 4.68
CA VAL A 156 -8.85 3.63 3.54
C VAL A 156 -9.72 2.52 2.93
N MET A 157 -10.36 1.70 3.77
CA MET A 157 -11.12 0.54 3.30
C MET A 157 -12.46 0.92 2.67
N GLU A 158 -13.02 2.05 3.06
CA GLU A 158 -14.24 2.60 2.48
C GLU A 158 -13.98 3.14 1.07
N VAL A 159 -12.79 3.70 0.81
CA VAL A 159 -12.34 4.04 -0.55
C VAL A 159 -12.20 2.78 -1.42
N HIS A 160 -11.68 1.68 -0.87
CA HIS A 160 -11.69 0.39 -1.57
C HIS A 160 -13.12 -0.09 -1.87
N GLY A 161 -14.03 0.00 -0.90
CA GLY A 161 -15.44 -0.34 -1.07
C GLY A 161 -16.17 0.51 -2.13
N ALA A 162 -15.70 1.73 -2.38
CA ALA A 162 -16.17 2.57 -3.50
C ALA A 162 -15.49 2.24 -4.83
N CYS A 163 -14.23 1.79 -4.81
CA CYS A 163 -13.45 1.39 -5.97
C CYS A 163 -14.07 0.18 -6.69
N VAL A 164 -14.32 -0.90 -5.95
CA VAL A 164 -14.81 -2.18 -6.50
C VAL A 164 -16.08 -2.02 -7.35
N PRO A 165 -17.12 -1.28 -6.93
CA PRO A 165 -18.32 -1.05 -7.74
C PRO A 165 -18.22 0.16 -8.70
N GLY A 166 -17.05 0.78 -8.88
CA GLY A 166 -16.86 1.93 -9.78
C GLY A 166 -17.50 3.24 -9.30
N ARG A 167 -17.74 3.40 -7.99
CA ARG A 167 -18.48 4.54 -7.38
C ARG A 167 -17.59 5.59 -6.73
N LEU A 168 -16.32 5.70 -7.15
CA LEU A 168 -15.34 6.60 -6.55
C LEU A 168 -15.79 8.07 -6.58
N TYR A 169 -16.26 8.57 -7.73
CA TYR A 169 -16.68 9.96 -7.88
C TYR A 169 -17.91 10.31 -7.03
N GLU A 170 -18.94 9.45 -7.08
CA GLU A 170 -20.19 9.62 -6.32
C GLU A 170 -19.92 9.62 -4.82
N THR A 171 -19.08 8.68 -4.38
CA THR A 171 -18.66 8.57 -2.98
C THR A 171 -17.89 9.81 -2.55
N ALA A 172 -16.90 10.25 -3.32
CA ALA A 172 -16.14 11.45 -3.00
C ALA A 172 -17.03 12.70 -2.87
N LYS A 173 -18.02 12.84 -3.77
CA LYS A 173 -19.02 13.91 -3.67
C LYS A 173 -19.88 13.82 -2.42
N ARG A 174 -20.37 12.62 -2.08
CA ARG A 174 -21.18 12.39 -0.88
C ARG A 174 -20.44 12.75 0.40
N GLU A 175 -19.15 12.42 0.49
CA GLU A 175 -18.29 12.76 1.64
C GLU A 175 -17.82 14.23 1.63
N GLY A 176 -18.24 15.03 0.65
CA GLY A 176 -17.90 16.45 0.53
C GLY A 176 -16.44 16.69 0.13
N VAL A 177 -15.83 15.79 -0.63
CA VAL A 177 -14.50 16.02 -1.23
C VAL A 177 -14.67 16.93 -2.45
N SER A 178 -14.02 18.10 -2.40
CA SER A 178 -14.05 19.05 -3.51
C SER A 178 -13.27 18.51 -4.72
N ILE A 179 -13.98 18.22 -5.81
CA ILE A 179 -13.42 17.77 -7.09
C ILE A 179 -13.79 18.78 -8.17
N GLN A 180 -12.78 19.30 -8.89
CA GLN A 180 -13.03 20.19 -10.02
C GLN A 180 -13.79 19.45 -11.12
N ALA A 181 -14.75 20.11 -11.79
CA ALA A 181 -15.57 19.47 -12.82
C ALA A 181 -14.73 18.77 -13.92
N LYS A 182 -13.60 19.37 -14.31
CA LYS A 182 -12.66 18.80 -15.29
C LYS A 182 -11.99 17.50 -14.81
N ASP A 183 -11.83 17.32 -13.50
CA ASP A 183 -11.15 16.18 -12.89
C ASP A 183 -12.11 15.02 -12.58
N ALA A 184 -13.44 15.20 -12.75
CA ALA A 184 -14.43 14.12 -12.56
C ALA A 184 -14.13 12.86 -13.39
N ARG A 185 -13.58 13.04 -14.60
CA ARG A 185 -13.16 11.93 -15.47
C ARG A 185 -12.03 11.06 -14.88
N LEU A 186 -11.22 11.61 -13.98
CA LEU A 186 -10.09 10.92 -13.35
C LEU A 186 -10.56 9.92 -12.28
N MET A 187 -11.81 10.00 -11.85
CA MET A 187 -12.39 9.16 -10.80
C MET A 187 -13.15 7.96 -11.39
N LYS A 188 -12.76 7.52 -12.59
CA LYS A 188 -13.29 6.33 -13.28
C LYS A 188 -12.27 5.20 -13.25
N ASN A 189 -12.73 3.96 -13.32
CA ASN A 189 -11.89 2.77 -13.34
C ASN A 189 -12.42 1.72 -14.34
N ASP A 190 -11.87 0.51 -14.28
CA ASP A 190 -12.20 -0.60 -15.20
C ASP A 190 -13.44 -1.41 -14.79
N TYR A 191 -14.24 -0.94 -13.83
CA TYR A 191 -15.51 -1.59 -13.50
C TYR A 191 -16.36 -1.80 -14.78
N PRO A 192 -16.94 -3.00 -15.01
CA PRO A 192 -17.16 -4.09 -14.06
C PRO A 192 -16.12 -5.23 -14.08
N SER A 193 -14.85 -4.99 -14.46
CA SER A 193 -13.81 -6.03 -14.43
C SER A 193 -13.67 -6.67 -13.04
N PRO A 194 -13.63 -8.02 -12.93
CA PRO A 194 -13.56 -8.73 -11.64
C PRO A 194 -12.24 -8.54 -10.90
N PHE A 195 -11.22 -8.00 -11.57
CA PHE A 195 -9.90 -7.77 -10.97
C PHE A 195 -9.78 -6.38 -10.31
N VAL A 196 -10.77 -5.51 -10.47
CA VAL A 196 -10.72 -4.14 -9.93
C VAL A 196 -10.68 -4.18 -8.41
N GLY A 197 -9.73 -3.43 -7.84
CA GLY A 197 -9.58 -3.27 -6.40
C GLY A 197 -8.63 -4.28 -5.75
N PHE A 198 -8.10 -5.27 -6.48
CA PHE A 198 -7.19 -6.30 -5.95
C PHE A 198 -5.87 -6.35 -6.74
N GLU A 199 -4.75 -6.62 -6.07
CA GLU A 199 -3.38 -6.60 -6.65
C GLU A 199 -3.13 -7.70 -7.71
N ASN A 200 -4.18 -8.41 -8.12
CA ASN A 200 -4.18 -9.39 -9.21
C ASN A 200 -3.55 -8.80 -10.49
N THR A 201 -2.62 -9.57 -11.06
CA THR A 201 -1.83 -9.17 -12.22
C THR A 201 -2.54 -9.41 -13.56
N ALA A 202 -3.64 -10.17 -13.57
CA ALA A 202 -4.45 -10.43 -14.74
C ALA A 202 -5.08 -9.13 -15.28
N GLY A 203 -4.98 -8.94 -16.59
CA GLY A 203 -5.51 -7.76 -17.28
C GLY A 203 -4.67 -6.49 -17.08
N LEU A 204 -3.47 -6.59 -16.51
CA LEU A 204 -2.57 -5.45 -16.34
C LEU A 204 -1.65 -5.20 -17.54
N GLU A 205 -1.68 -6.02 -18.58
CA GLU A 205 -0.80 -5.94 -19.76
C GLU A 205 -0.83 -4.53 -20.39
N ASN A 206 -2.03 -3.96 -20.48
CA ASN A 206 -2.26 -2.63 -21.06
C ASN A 206 -1.75 -1.48 -20.16
N TYR A 207 -1.44 -1.76 -18.89
CA TYR A 207 -1.06 -0.77 -17.88
C TYR A 207 0.42 -0.85 -17.48
N ARG A 208 1.19 -1.79 -18.02
CA ARG A 208 2.64 -1.95 -17.72
C ARG A 208 3.53 -0.92 -18.42
N LYS A 209 3.09 -0.37 -19.56
CA LYS A 209 3.87 0.68 -20.27
C LYS A 209 3.89 1.96 -19.45
N PRO A 210 4.99 2.75 -19.43
CA PRO A 210 5.02 4.03 -18.73
C PRO A 210 3.84 4.93 -19.10
N LEU A 211 3.28 5.61 -18.10
CA LEU A 211 2.18 6.55 -18.31
C LEU A 211 2.62 7.74 -19.17
N PHE A 212 3.85 8.23 -18.96
CA PHE A 212 4.43 9.35 -19.68
C PHE A 212 5.62 8.89 -20.54
N LYS A 213 5.69 9.37 -21.79
CA LYS A 213 6.77 9.02 -22.74
C LYS A 213 8.16 9.50 -22.29
N LYS A 214 8.23 10.66 -21.60
CA LYS A 214 9.49 11.22 -21.08
C LYS A 214 9.55 11.00 -19.57
N GLN A 215 10.51 10.20 -19.10
CA GLN A 215 10.81 10.07 -17.67
C GLN A 215 11.50 11.33 -17.15
N LEU A 216 11.22 11.73 -15.91
CA LEU A 216 12.07 12.71 -15.21
C LEU A 216 13.37 11.99 -14.88
N LYS A 217 14.48 12.65 -15.17
CA LYS A 217 15.80 12.20 -14.70
C LYS A 217 15.91 12.46 -13.21
#